data_AF-A0A3A6DEK0-F1
#
_entry.id   AF-A0A3A6DEK0-F1
#
_cell.length_a   1.000
_cell.length_b   1.000
_cell.length_c   1.000
_cell.angle_alpha   90.00
_cell.angle_beta   90.00
_cell.angle_gamma   90.00
#
_symmetry.space_group_name_H-M   'P 1'
#
loop_
_entity.id
_entity.type
_entity.pdbx_description
1 polymer ?
#
loop_
_entity_poly.entity_id
_entity_poly.type
_entity_poly.pdbx_seq_one_letter_code
_entity_poly.pdbx_strand_id
1 'polypeptide(L)' 'MAEATDRQGIIHQNLEDAGCDEELIIKCMSFVKDGNVQDMLPLLKSYKCGLLGKVRKEQEQIDCLDFLVYSIQKENI' A
#
# COMPACT_ATOMS: atom_id res chain seq x y z
N MET A 1 -26.47 -15.01 9.78
CA MET A 1 -25.35 -15.65 9.04
C MET A 1 -24.96 -14.86 7.80
N ALA A 2 -25.90 -14.31 7.01
CA ALA A 2 -25.59 -13.49 5.83
C ALA A 2 -24.74 -12.23 6.12
N GLU A 3 -24.99 -11.54 7.25
CA GLU A 3 -24.26 -10.31 7.60
C GLU A 3 -22.77 -10.52 7.94
N ALA A 4 -22.40 -11.69 8.48
CA ALA A 4 -21.01 -11.98 8.83
C ALA A 4 -20.16 -12.28 7.59
N THR A 5 -20.77 -12.95 6.59
CA THR A 5 -20.12 -13.23 5.30
C THR A 5 -19.94 -11.94 4.48
N ASP A 6 -20.90 -11.02 4.55
CA ASP A 6 -20.82 -9.71 3.89
C ASP A 6 -19.65 -8.88 4.42
N ARG A 7 -19.49 -8.81 5.75
CA ARG A 7 -18.37 -8.09 6.38
C ARG A 7 -17.00 -8.64 6.00
N GLN A 8 -16.85 -9.97 5.93
CA GLN A 8 -15.59 -10.60 5.52
C GLN A 8 -15.27 -10.34 4.05
N GLY A 9 -16.28 -10.41 3.18
CA GLY A 9 -16.16 -10.10 1.76
C GLY A 9 -15.73 -8.65 1.52
N ILE A 10 -16.35 -7.69 2.22
CA ILE A 10 -15.97 -6.27 2.13
C ILE A 10 -14.52 -6.05 2.57
N ILE A 11 -14.08 -6.69 3.67
CA ILE A 11 -12.70 -6.56 4.14
C ILE A 11 -11.72 -7.14 3.12
N HIS A 12 -12.01 -8.32 2.56
CA HIS A 12 -11.18 -8.93 1.52
C HIS A 12 -11.03 -8.02 0.30
N GLN A 13 -12.15 -7.52 -0.24
CA GLN A 13 -12.15 -6.64 -1.40
C GLN A 13 -11.35 -5.36 -1.14
N ASN A 14 -11.52 -4.74 0.04
CA ASN A 14 -10.76 -3.54 0.39
C ASN A 14 -9.25 -3.80 0.47
N LEU A 15 -8.81 -5.01 0.85
CA LEU A 15 -7.39 -5.36 0.87
C LEU A 15 -6.85 -5.51 -0.55
N GLU A 16 -7.62 -6.14 -1.46
CA GLU A 16 -7.29 -6.24 -2.89
C GLU A 16 -7.22 -4.87 -3.56
N ASP A 17 -8.22 -4.02 -3.32
CA ASP A 17 -8.29 -2.65 -3.87
C ASP A 17 -7.13 -1.78 -3.34
N ALA A 18 -6.67 -2.04 -2.12
CA ALA A 18 -5.48 -1.39 -1.55
C ALA A 18 -4.16 -1.93 -2.15
N GLY A 19 -4.21 -2.95 -3.01
CA GLY A 19 -3.06 -3.58 -3.64
C GLY A 19 -2.26 -4.48 -2.70
N CYS A 20 -2.86 -4.95 -1.60
CA CYS A 20 -2.21 -5.91 -0.70
C CYS A 20 -1.89 -7.19 -1.48
N ASP A 21 -0.71 -7.75 -1.26
CA ASP A 21 -0.37 -9.05 -1.86
C ASP A 21 -1.13 -10.20 -1.19
N GLU A 22 -1.12 -11.36 -1.83
CA GLU A 22 -1.86 -12.54 -1.39
C GLU A 22 -1.42 -12.99 0.02
N GLU A 23 -0.13 -12.89 0.35
CA GLU A 23 0.39 -13.25 1.67
C GLU A 23 -0.20 -12.33 2.76
N LEU A 24 -0.20 -11.02 2.54
CA LEU A 24 -0.76 -10.05 3.45
C LEU A 24 -2.29 -10.20 3.58
N ILE A 25 -2.99 -10.47 2.48
CA ILE A 25 -4.44 -10.72 2.48
C ILE A 25 -4.76 -11.95 3.34
N ILE A 26 -4.07 -13.07 3.12
CA ILE A 26 -4.28 -14.31 3.89
C ILE A 26 -4.09 -14.05 5.39
N LYS A 27 -3.03 -13.33 5.75
CA LYS A 27 -2.70 -13.01 7.15
C LYS A 27 -3.71 -12.05 7.78
N CYS A 28 -4.19 -11.04 7.05
CA CYS A 28 -5.25 -10.17 7.54
C CYS A 28 -6.57 -10.94 7.74
N MET A 29 -6.92 -11.81 6.80
CA MET A 29 -8.16 -12.57 6.85
C MET A 29 -8.16 -13.65 7.94
N SER A 30 -7.00 -14.14 8.41
CA SER A 30 -6.96 -15.02 9.59
C SER A 30 -7.43 -14.28 10.85
N PHE A 31 -6.99 -13.04 11.06
CA PHE A 31 -7.45 -12.22 12.19
C PHE A 31 -8.95 -11.93 12.15
N VAL A 32 -9.52 -11.75 10.95
CA VAL A 32 -10.96 -11.55 10.80
C VAL A 32 -11.74 -12.81 11.18
N LYS A 33 -11.25 -13.99 10.80
CA LYS A 33 -11.86 -15.29 11.15
C LYS A 33 -11.79 -15.56 12.65
N ASP A 34 -10.71 -15.16 13.30
CA ASP A 34 -10.49 -15.34 14.73
C ASP A 34 -11.23 -14.27 15.59
N GLY A 35 -11.92 -13.33 14.95
CA GLY A 35 -12.62 -12.22 15.63
C GLY A 35 -11.72 -11.07 16.08
N ASN A 36 -10.42 -11.14 15.81
CA ASN A 36 -9.40 -10.19 16.25
C ASN A 36 -9.06 -9.15 15.17
N VAL A 37 -10.08 -8.51 14.58
CA VAL A 37 -9.90 -7.58 13.43
C VAL A 37 -8.88 -6.46 13.70
N GLN A 38 -8.69 -6.04 14.95
CA GLN A 38 -7.73 -4.99 15.30
C GLN A 38 -6.27 -5.40 15.05
N ASP A 39 -5.95 -6.69 15.10
CA ASP A 39 -4.59 -7.22 14.95
C ASP A 39 -4.06 -7.09 13.52
N MET A 40 -4.92 -6.78 12.55
CA MET A 40 -4.50 -6.45 11.19
C MET A 40 -3.88 -5.03 11.08
N LEU A 41 -4.19 -4.11 12.01
CA LEU A 41 -3.78 -2.71 11.92
C LEU A 41 -2.26 -2.51 11.81
N PRO A 42 -1.40 -3.19 12.60
CA PRO A 42 0.05 -3.06 12.46
C PRO A 42 0.55 -3.52 11.07
N LEU A 43 -0.06 -4.56 10.50
CA LEU A 43 0.29 -5.06 9.16
C LEU A 43 -0.05 -4.01 8.09
N LEU A 44 -1.25 -3.45 8.15
CA LEU A 44 -1.69 -2.41 7.21
C LEU A 44 -0.86 -1.14 7.32
N LYS A 45 -0.45 -0.75 8.54
CA LYS A 45 0.47 0.38 8.75
C LYS A 45 1.83 0.12 8.12
N SER A 46 2.37 -1.09 8.30
CA SER A 46 3.65 -1.48 7.68
C SER A 46 3.57 -1.44 6.15
N TYR A 47 2.50 -2.02 5.58
CA TYR A 47 2.25 -1.99 4.14
C TYR A 47 2.16 -0.56 3.59
N LYS A 48 1.40 0.32 4.26
CA LYS A 48 1.33 1.75 3.92
C LYS A 48 2.70 2.43 3.95
N CYS A 49 3.53 2.14 4.95
CA CYS A 49 4.89 2.69 4.99
C CYS A 49 5.74 2.22 3.80
N GLY A 50 5.60 0.96 3.38
CA GLY A 50 6.23 0.44 2.18
C GLY A 50 5.80 1.17 0.90
N LEU A 51 4.49 1.41 0.73
CA LEU A 51 3.96 2.19 -0.39
C LEU A 51 4.50 3.62 -0.42
N LEU A 52 4.51 4.30 0.72
CA LEU A 52 5.10 5.64 0.83
C LEU A 52 6.59 5.65 0.50
N GLY A 53 7.31 4.59 0.86
CA GLY A 53 8.72 4.43 0.52
C GLY A 53 8.95 4.33 -0.99
N LYS A 54 8.11 3.58 -1.71
CA LYS A 54 8.14 3.52 -3.18
C LYS A 54 7.90 4.91 -3.77
N VAL A 55 6.77 5.53 -3.45
CA VAL A 55 6.40 6.86 -3.97
C VAL A 55 7.52 7.88 -3.76
N ARG A 56 8.14 7.90 -2.58
CA ARG A 56 9.27 8.80 -2.29
C ARG A 56 10.48 8.51 -3.17
N LYS A 57 10.84 7.24 -3.36
CA LYS A 57 11.94 6.84 -4.25
C LYS A 57 11.67 7.25 -5.69
N GLU A 58 10.46 7.00 -6.20
CA GLU A 58 10.10 7.42 -7.55
C GLU A 58 10.10 8.96 -7.68
N GLN A 59 9.66 9.69 -6.65
CA GLN A 59 9.74 11.15 -6.62
C GLN A 59 11.20 11.65 -6.64
N GLU A 60 12.09 11.06 -5.85
CA GLU A 60 13.53 11.42 -5.87
C GLU A 60 14.15 11.23 -7.26
N GLN A 61 13.73 10.18 -7.99
CA GLN A 61 14.17 9.95 -9.36
C GLN A 61 13.66 11.02 -10.33
N ILE A 62 12.39 11.44 -10.17
CA ILE A 62 11.78 12.52 -10.96
C ILE A 62 12.51 13.85 -10.68
N ASP A 63 12.76 14.18 -9.41
CA ASP A 63 13.43 15.43 -9.04
C ASP A 63 14.84 15.51 -9.66
N CYS A 64 15.60 14.40 -9.65
CA CYS A 64 16.89 14.31 -10.32
C CYS A 64 16.79 14.50 -11.84
N LEU A 65 15.76 13.91 -12.46
CA LEU A 65 15.54 14.03 -13.89
C LEU A 65 15.15 15.47 -14.27
N ASP A 66 14.27 16.09 -13.50
CA ASP A 66 13.84 17.49 -13.68
C ASP A 66 15.04 18.44 -13.56
N PHE A 67 15.92 18.21 -12.60
CA PHE A 67 17.16 18.97 -12.46
C PHE A 67 18.06 18.83 -13.70
N LEU A 68 18.22 17.60 -14.21
CA LEU A 68 19.02 17.35 -15.41
C LEU A 68 18.42 18.08 -16.63
N VAL A 69 17.11 17.97 -16.85
CA VAL A 69 16.41 18.63 -17.94
C VAL A 69 16.56 20.15 -17.85
N TYR A 70 16.34 20.72 -16.67
CA TYR A 70 16.53 22.15 -16.43
C TYR A 70 17.96 22.61 -16.78
N SER A 71 18.96 21.84 -16.36
CA SER A 71 20.36 22.18 -16.55
C SER A 71 20.76 22.16 -18.03
N ILE A 72 20.28 21.17 -18.79
CA ILE A 72 20.45 21.10 -20.25
C ILE A 72 19.77 22.30 -20.94
N GLN A 73 18.54 22.63 -20.55
CA GLN A 73 17.79 23.74 -21.15
C GLN A 73 18.40 25.12 -20.89
N LYS A 74 19.21 25.25 -19.83
CA LYS A 74 19.86 26.52 -19.46
C LYS A 74 21.30 26.62 -19.91
N GLU A 75 21.83 25.63 -20.65
CA GLU A 75 23.25 25.54 -21.02
C GLU A 75 24.19 25.68 -19.79
N ASN A 76 23.69 25.29 -18.61
CA ASN A 76 24.47 25.29 -17.36
C ASN A 76 25.27 23.98 -17.19
N ILE A 77 25.27 23.16 -18.23
CA ILE A 77 26.09 21.95 -18.46
C ILE A 77 26.60 22.05 -19.89
#